data_AF-A0A3D6BUF2-F1
#
_entry.id   AF-A0A3D6BUF2-F1
#
_cell.length_a   1.000
_cell.length_b   1.000
_cell.length_c   1.000
_cell.angle_alpha   90.00
_cell.angle_beta   90.00
_cell.angle_gamma   90.00
#
_symmetry.space_group_name_H-M   'P 1'
#
loop_
_entity.id
_entity.type
_entity.pdbx_description
1 polymer ?
#
loop_
_entity_poly.entity_id
_entity_poly.type
_entity_poly.pdbx_seq_one_letter_code
_entity_poly.pdbx_strand_id
1 'polypeptide(L)'
;MKDLHKILETPQEILNALVENHIIESERDELIESIKEICGEYAGRVFPYLYQLSLSNTQSRRSRAGKTFEAIIYKLYALLNYDFDSQGKVGRKIFDDVGLGKKVDSVLPSIENFKERRNKTIIGTMKTSLRERWQEVAEEIERTKIPEIHLLTVDEDISESKATEMSKHNIVVVTYDWVANSEKLKDKRNIVSFEEYFFEEIPAMLNFWKV
;
A
#
# COMPACT_ATOMS: atom_id res chain seq x y z
N MET A 1 22.33 -2.23 13.49
CA MET A 1 22.31 -0.75 13.42
C MET A 1 22.48 -0.04 14.76
N LYS A 2 22.26 -0.69 15.93
CA LYS A 2 22.26 -0.01 17.25
C LYS A 2 23.63 0.49 17.75
N ASP A 3 24.74 0.08 17.16
CA ASP A 3 26.09 0.41 17.65
C ASP A 3 27.04 0.98 16.59
N LEU A 4 26.50 1.40 15.43
CA LEU A 4 27.34 1.92 14.33
C LEU A 4 28.14 3.17 14.74
N HIS A 5 27.57 4.02 15.59
CA HIS A 5 28.21 5.21 16.14
C HIS A 5 29.39 4.91 17.07
N LYS A 6 29.56 3.66 17.54
CA LYS A 6 30.70 3.24 18.37
C LYS A 6 31.90 2.78 17.54
N ILE A 7 31.72 2.67 16.22
CA ILE A 7 32.72 2.12 15.28
C ILE A 7 33.11 3.19 14.25
N LEU A 8 32.25 4.20 14.02
CA LEU A 8 32.44 5.21 12.99
C LEU A 8 33.09 6.48 13.56
N GLU A 9 34.42 6.49 13.62
CA GLU A 9 35.22 7.71 13.81
C GLU A 9 35.39 8.50 12.50
N THR A 10 34.82 8.02 11.38
CA THR A 10 35.12 8.47 10.01
C THR A 10 35.06 9.98 9.77
N PRO A 11 34.08 10.77 10.29
CA PRO A 11 34.13 12.22 10.15
C PRO A 11 35.32 12.86 10.90
N GLN A 12 35.65 12.31 12.07
CA GLN A 12 36.76 12.75 12.91
C GLN A 12 38.10 12.32 12.33
N GLU A 13 38.24 11.08 11.86
CA GLU A 13 39.42 10.58 11.16
C GLU A 13 39.72 11.39 9.90
N ILE A 14 38.68 11.76 9.14
CA ILE A 14 38.84 12.59 7.94
C ILE A 14 39.24 14.02 8.28
N LEU A 15 38.65 14.61 9.33
CA LEU A 15 39.05 15.92 9.82
C LEU A 15 40.48 15.90 10.37
N ASN A 16 40.86 14.86 11.10
CA ASN A 16 42.21 14.68 11.61
C ASN A 16 43.20 14.48 10.46
N ALA A 17 42.88 13.68 9.43
CA ALA A 17 43.71 13.52 8.24
C ALA A 17 43.91 14.84 7.46
N LEU A 18 42.92 15.75 7.47
CA LEU A 18 43.05 17.08 6.88
C LEU A 18 44.01 17.99 7.65
N VAL A 19 44.01 17.88 8.98
CA VAL A 19 44.81 18.71 9.89
C VAL A 19 46.25 18.18 10.03
N GLU A 20 46.41 16.85 10.11
CA GLU A 20 47.69 16.19 10.36
C GLU A 20 48.58 16.07 9.12
N ASN A 21 48.00 16.02 7.90
CA ASN A 21 48.77 15.92 6.66
C ASN A 21 49.30 17.27 6.12
N HIS A 22 49.19 18.36 6.89
CA HIS A 22 49.61 19.72 6.47
C HIS A 22 49.07 20.15 5.09
N ILE A 23 47.92 19.62 4.65
CA ILE A 23 47.35 19.85 3.30
C ILE A 23 47.08 21.35 3.09
N ILE A 24 46.84 22.09 4.17
CA ILE A 24 46.63 23.55 4.19
C ILE A 24 47.89 24.32 3.72
N GLU A 25 49.07 23.70 3.78
CA GLU A 25 50.35 24.28 3.35
C GLU A 25 50.66 24.00 1.86
N SER A 26 49.85 23.17 1.18
CA SER A 26 50.01 22.83 -0.23
C SER A 26 49.64 23.99 -1.17
N GLU A 27 50.13 23.94 -2.42
CA GLU A 27 49.71 24.91 -3.43
C GLU A 27 48.19 24.82 -3.71
N ARG A 28 47.61 25.94 -4.13
CA ARG A 28 46.16 26.15 -4.23
C ARG A 28 45.43 25.03 -4.99
N ASP A 29 45.97 24.58 -6.12
CA ASP A 29 45.30 23.60 -6.96
C ASP A 29 45.38 22.18 -6.37
N GLU A 30 46.50 21.84 -5.71
CA GLU A 30 46.68 20.56 -4.99
C GLU A 30 45.79 20.48 -3.74
N LEU A 31 45.66 21.60 -3.01
CA LEU A 31 44.76 21.72 -1.87
C LEU A 31 43.29 21.50 -2.28
N ILE A 32 42.86 22.13 -3.38
CA ILE A 32 41.49 21.97 -3.89
C ILE A 32 41.20 20.51 -4.25
N GLU A 33 42.14 19.82 -4.91
CA GLU A 33 41.94 18.43 -5.31
C GLU A 33 41.89 17.49 -4.10
N SER A 34 42.78 17.69 -3.14
CA SER A 34 42.80 16.91 -1.89
C SER A 34 41.48 17.06 -1.10
N ILE A 35 40.93 18.28 -1.01
CA ILE A 35 39.63 18.51 -0.36
C ILE A 35 38.50 17.77 -1.09
N LYS A 36 38.48 17.77 -2.43
CA LYS A 36 37.45 17.06 -3.20
C LYS A 36 37.53 15.55 -2.97
N GLU A 37 38.73 14.97 -3.01
CA GLU A 37 38.93 13.54 -2.79
C GLU A 37 38.43 13.13 -1.40
N ILE A 38 38.81 13.88 -0.38
CA ILE A 38 38.45 13.61 1.01
C ILE A 38 36.93 13.75 1.23
N CYS A 39 36.32 14.84 0.74
CA CYS A 39 34.87 15.02 0.80
C CYS A 39 34.13 13.94 0.00
N GLY A 40 34.67 13.53 -1.15
CA GLY A 40 34.12 12.46 -1.99
C GLY A 40 34.17 11.11 -1.28
N GLU A 41 35.29 10.77 -0.65
CA GLU A 41 35.48 9.53 0.11
C GLU A 41 34.56 9.50 1.34
N TYR A 42 34.46 10.62 2.07
CA TYR A 42 33.52 10.73 3.19
C TYR A 42 32.08 10.52 2.74
N ALA A 43 31.64 11.25 1.72
CA ALA A 43 30.28 11.15 1.19
C ALA A 43 30.00 9.73 0.68
N GLY A 44 30.94 9.12 -0.03
CA GLY A 44 30.87 7.75 -0.53
C GLY A 44 30.71 6.72 0.58
N ARG A 45 31.45 6.87 1.69
CA ARG A 45 31.34 5.97 2.86
C ARG A 45 30.05 6.17 3.65
N VAL A 46 29.55 7.40 3.75
CA VAL A 46 28.33 7.71 4.53
C VAL A 46 27.06 7.36 3.75
N PHE A 47 27.06 7.51 2.42
CA PHE A 47 25.87 7.37 1.58
C PHE A 47 25.14 6.02 1.74
N PRO A 48 25.79 4.85 1.78
CA PRO A 48 25.12 3.57 2.01
C PRO A 48 24.28 3.54 3.28
N TYR A 49 24.73 4.21 4.36
CA TYR A 49 23.98 4.25 5.62
C TYR A 49 22.75 5.15 5.54
N LEU A 50 22.89 6.32 4.92
CA LEU A 50 21.77 7.22 4.66
C LEU A 50 20.73 6.54 3.75
N TYR A 51 21.20 5.81 2.75
CA TYR A 51 20.36 5.01 1.88
C TYR A 51 19.62 3.92 2.65
N GLN A 52 20.30 3.13 3.47
CA GLN A 52 19.68 2.07 4.27
C GLN A 52 18.65 2.61 5.26
N LEU A 53 18.94 3.75 5.92
CA LEU A 53 18.00 4.42 6.81
C LEU A 53 16.76 4.91 6.04
N SER A 54 16.97 5.57 4.89
CA SER A 54 15.90 6.09 4.04
C SER A 54 15.03 4.96 3.48
N LEU A 55 15.64 3.85 3.07
CA LEU A 55 14.97 2.64 2.61
C LEU A 55 14.13 2.04 3.73
N SER A 56 14.70 1.85 4.92
CA SER A 56 14.00 1.32 6.10
C SER A 56 12.78 2.18 6.47
N ASN A 57 12.96 3.50 6.53
CA ASN A 57 11.87 4.45 6.79
C ASN A 57 10.78 4.37 5.73
N THR A 58 11.16 4.29 4.45
CA THR A 58 10.21 4.19 3.33
C THR A 58 9.40 2.90 3.41
N GLN A 59 10.04 1.75 3.63
CA GLN A 59 9.32 0.47 3.73
C GLN A 59 8.41 0.42 4.95
N SER A 60 8.87 0.95 6.09
CA SER A 60 8.06 1.09 7.30
C SER A 60 6.82 1.96 7.06
N ARG A 61 6.96 3.08 6.34
CA ARG A 61 5.82 3.95 5.97
C ARG A 61 4.84 3.22 5.05
N ARG A 62 5.32 2.52 4.03
CA ARG A 62 4.47 1.74 3.10
C ARG A 62 3.67 0.66 3.83
N SER A 63 4.31 -0.11 4.70
CA SER A 63 3.63 -1.15 5.48
C SER A 63 2.58 -0.56 6.44
N ARG A 64 2.92 0.53 7.13
CA ARG A 64 1.98 1.21 8.04
C ARG A 64 0.79 1.81 7.31
N ALA A 65 1.01 2.47 6.17
CA ALA A 65 -0.07 3.08 5.41
C ALA A 65 -1.15 2.05 5.00
N GLY A 66 -0.74 0.88 4.49
CA GLY A 66 -1.67 -0.21 4.16
C GLY A 66 -2.48 -0.68 5.37
N LYS A 67 -1.80 -1.05 6.46
CA LYS A 67 -2.46 -1.51 7.69
C LYS A 67 -3.37 -0.47 8.32
N THR A 68 -2.98 0.81 8.28
CA THR A 68 -3.82 1.91 8.79
C THR A 68 -5.07 2.05 7.94
N PHE A 69 -4.96 1.97 6.61
CA PHE A 69 -6.13 2.04 5.73
C PHE A 69 -7.09 0.88 5.99
N GLU A 70 -6.58 -0.35 6.10
CA GLU A 70 -7.40 -1.52 6.48
C GLU A 70 -8.12 -1.30 7.82
N ALA A 71 -7.39 -0.84 8.83
CA ALA A 71 -7.95 -0.60 10.16
C ALA A 71 -9.05 0.48 10.15
N ILE A 72 -8.91 1.53 9.33
CA ILE A 72 -9.94 2.57 9.16
C ILE A 72 -11.21 1.95 8.57
N ILE A 73 -11.09 1.17 7.49
CA ILE A 73 -12.26 0.54 6.86
C ILE A 73 -12.96 -0.43 7.82
N TYR A 74 -12.20 -1.28 8.54
CA TYR A 74 -12.79 -2.17 9.54
C TYR A 74 -13.48 -1.40 10.67
N LYS A 75 -12.92 -0.26 11.07
CA LYS A 75 -13.55 0.61 12.07
C LYS A 75 -14.86 1.20 11.54
N LEU A 76 -14.92 1.58 10.27
CA LEU A 76 -16.15 2.04 9.63
C LEU A 76 -17.21 0.93 9.55
N TYR A 77 -16.85 -0.29 9.13
CA TYR A 77 -17.76 -1.43 9.19
C TYR A 77 -18.34 -1.64 10.59
N ALA A 78 -17.48 -1.62 11.61
CA ALA A 78 -17.91 -1.78 12.99
C ALA A 78 -18.81 -0.63 13.49
N LEU A 79 -18.52 0.62 13.12
CA LEU A 79 -19.35 1.78 13.50
C LEU A 79 -20.71 1.78 12.80
N LEU A 80 -20.79 1.26 11.58
CA LEU A 80 -22.02 1.12 10.80
C LEU A 80 -22.78 -0.18 11.11
N ASN A 81 -22.29 -0.99 12.06
CA ASN A 81 -22.84 -2.31 12.41
C ASN A 81 -22.96 -3.25 11.21
N TYR A 82 -21.96 -3.25 10.32
CA TYR A 82 -21.85 -4.22 9.25
C TYR A 82 -21.07 -5.43 9.73
N ASP A 83 -21.69 -6.61 9.61
CA ASP A 83 -20.98 -7.86 9.81
C ASP A 83 -19.94 -8.04 8.71
N PHE A 84 -18.75 -8.45 9.13
CA PHE A 84 -17.67 -8.79 8.22
C PHE A 84 -16.73 -9.79 8.86
N ASP A 85 -16.08 -10.56 8.00
CA ASP A 85 -14.95 -11.40 8.35
C ASP A 85 -13.68 -10.86 7.69
N SER A 86 -12.60 -10.84 8.47
CA SER A 86 -11.27 -10.51 7.99
C SER A 86 -10.29 -11.63 8.35
N GLN A 87 -9.17 -11.71 7.65
CA GLN A 87 -8.15 -12.72 7.94
C GLN A 87 -7.64 -12.64 9.39
N GLY A 88 -7.63 -11.43 9.97
CA GLY A 88 -7.26 -11.22 11.38
C GLY A 88 -8.32 -11.69 12.38
N LYS A 89 -9.61 -11.68 11.99
CA LYS A 89 -10.75 -12.07 12.85
C LYS A 89 -11.01 -13.57 12.83
N VAL A 90 -11.00 -14.17 11.64
CA VAL A 90 -11.42 -15.58 11.44
C VAL A 90 -10.22 -16.52 11.23
N GLY A 91 -9.05 -15.96 10.93
CA GLY A 91 -7.84 -16.73 10.69
C GLY A 91 -7.66 -17.13 9.24
N ARG A 92 -6.41 -17.09 8.78
CA ARG A 92 -6.04 -17.28 7.38
C ARG A 92 -6.48 -18.62 6.78
N LYS A 93 -6.41 -19.70 7.57
CA LYS A 93 -6.73 -21.05 7.09
C LYS A 93 -8.16 -21.15 6.55
N ILE A 94 -9.10 -20.47 7.20
CA ILE A 94 -10.51 -20.49 6.80
C ILE A 94 -10.72 -19.80 5.46
N PHE A 95 -9.99 -18.71 5.18
CA PHE A 95 -9.98 -18.06 3.87
C PHE A 95 -9.42 -18.99 2.78
N ASP A 96 -8.27 -19.61 3.05
CA ASP A 96 -7.64 -20.53 2.11
C ASP A 96 -8.56 -21.73 1.79
N ASP A 97 -9.27 -22.27 2.80
CA ASP A 97 -10.20 -23.40 2.66
C ASP A 97 -11.41 -23.09 1.76
N VAL A 98 -11.86 -21.83 1.72
CA VAL A 98 -12.95 -21.40 0.81
C VAL A 98 -12.45 -20.93 -0.56
N GLY A 99 -11.14 -20.99 -0.78
CA GLY A 99 -10.48 -20.54 -2.00
C GLY A 99 -10.35 -19.02 -2.09
N LEU A 100 -10.44 -18.28 -0.99
CA LEU A 100 -10.10 -16.86 -0.94
C LEU A 100 -8.61 -16.73 -0.62
N GLY A 101 -7.83 -16.15 -1.53
CA GLY A 101 -6.40 -16.02 -1.31
C GLY A 101 -6.01 -14.83 -0.44
N LYS A 102 -4.70 -14.68 -0.31
CA LYS A 102 -4.03 -13.77 0.62
C LYS A 102 -4.35 -12.28 0.41
N LYS A 103 -4.90 -11.92 -0.76
CA LYS A 103 -5.20 -10.54 -1.16
C LYS A 103 -6.60 -10.07 -0.75
N VAL A 104 -7.44 -10.99 -0.25
CA VAL A 104 -8.77 -10.64 0.26
C VAL A 104 -8.64 -10.18 1.70
N ASP A 105 -9.02 -8.94 1.96
CA ASP A 105 -8.91 -8.31 3.28
C ASP A 105 -10.21 -8.51 4.08
N SER A 106 -11.36 -8.41 3.42
CA SER A 106 -12.68 -8.57 4.04
C SER A 106 -13.69 -9.33 3.19
N VAL A 107 -14.64 -9.98 3.87
CA VAL A 107 -15.83 -10.60 3.30
C VAL A 107 -17.04 -10.15 4.10
N LEU A 108 -18.06 -9.59 3.43
CA LEU A 108 -19.31 -9.17 4.04
C LEU A 108 -20.49 -9.99 3.48
N PRO A 109 -21.45 -10.43 4.32
CA PRO A 109 -21.45 -10.30 5.79
C PRO A 109 -20.48 -11.25 6.50
N SER A 110 -20.22 -12.43 5.95
CA SER A 110 -19.33 -13.42 6.55
C SER A 110 -18.80 -14.41 5.51
N ILE A 111 -17.77 -15.18 5.88
CA ILE A 111 -17.26 -16.29 5.07
C ILE A 111 -18.28 -17.42 4.95
N GLU A 112 -19.12 -17.64 5.96
CA GLU A 112 -20.16 -18.67 5.89
C GLU A 112 -21.20 -18.31 4.82
N ASN A 113 -21.61 -17.04 4.75
CA ASN A 113 -22.46 -16.55 3.67
C ASN A 113 -21.77 -16.66 2.30
N PHE A 114 -20.45 -16.46 2.23
CA PHE A 114 -19.69 -16.65 1.00
C PHE A 114 -19.68 -18.11 0.54
N LYS A 115 -19.55 -19.08 1.48
CA LYS A 115 -19.65 -20.51 1.17
C LYS A 115 -21.02 -20.88 0.63
N GLU A 116 -22.07 -20.32 1.21
CA GLU A 116 -23.45 -20.57 0.79
C GLU A 116 -23.74 -19.95 -0.57
N ARG A 117 -23.43 -18.67 -0.76
CA ARG A 117 -23.73 -17.94 -2.00
C ARG A 117 -22.72 -16.83 -2.29
N ARG A 118 -21.66 -17.20 -3.01
CA ARG A 118 -20.54 -16.33 -3.43
C ARG A 118 -20.96 -15.03 -4.14
N ASN A 119 -22.04 -15.06 -4.92
CA ASN A 119 -22.50 -13.88 -5.67
C ASN A 119 -23.42 -12.96 -4.85
N LYS A 120 -23.66 -13.28 -3.58
CA LYS A 120 -24.43 -12.46 -2.64
C LYS A 120 -23.57 -12.02 -1.46
N THR A 121 -22.29 -11.81 -1.68
CA THR A 121 -21.36 -11.31 -0.67
C THR A 121 -20.47 -10.26 -1.29
N ILE A 122 -19.99 -9.32 -0.48
CA ILE A 122 -19.00 -8.34 -0.91
C ILE A 122 -17.63 -8.83 -0.48
N ILE A 123 -16.71 -8.89 -1.44
CA ILE A 123 -15.31 -9.24 -1.20
C ILE A 123 -14.50 -7.95 -1.34
N GLY A 124 -13.90 -7.50 -0.24
CA GLY A 124 -13.11 -6.28 -0.18
C GLY A 124 -11.61 -6.57 -0.19
N THR A 125 -10.88 -5.87 -1.06
CA THR A 125 -9.42 -5.75 -1.02
C THR A 125 -9.04 -4.27 -0.93
N MET A 126 -7.99 -3.94 -0.18
CA MET A 126 -7.66 -2.58 0.21
C MET A 126 -6.24 -2.23 -0.24
N LYS A 127 -6.10 -1.22 -1.10
CA LYS A 127 -4.80 -0.72 -1.53
C LYS A 127 -4.76 0.79 -1.46
N THR A 128 -3.82 1.37 -0.71
CA THR A 128 -3.68 2.83 -0.63
C THR A 128 -3.32 3.48 -1.98
N SER A 129 -2.62 2.76 -2.84
CA SER A 129 -2.32 3.18 -4.21
C SER A 129 -2.37 1.98 -5.14
N LEU A 130 -2.85 2.16 -6.36
CA LEU A 130 -3.03 1.08 -7.31
C LEU A 130 -1.75 0.84 -8.11
N ARG A 131 -1.25 1.87 -8.80
CA ARG A 131 -0.17 1.75 -9.81
C ARG A 131 -0.42 0.55 -10.73
N GLU A 132 0.53 -0.37 -10.88
CA GLU A 132 0.40 -1.68 -11.54
C GLU A 132 -0.14 -2.78 -10.60
N ARG A 133 -0.11 -2.55 -9.27
CA ARG A 133 -0.39 -3.55 -8.23
C ARG A 133 -1.85 -3.99 -8.14
N TRP A 134 -2.76 -3.34 -8.88
CA TRP A 134 -4.15 -3.82 -9.01
C TRP A 134 -4.22 -5.10 -9.84
N GLN A 135 -3.22 -5.38 -10.69
CA GLN A 135 -3.16 -6.62 -11.48
C GLN A 135 -3.08 -7.87 -10.59
N GLU A 136 -2.46 -7.75 -9.40
CA GLU A 136 -2.47 -8.82 -8.39
C GLU A 136 -3.90 -9.22 -7.96
N VAL A 137 -4.87 -8.30 -8.04
CA VAL A 137 -6.28 -8.56 -7.72
C VAL A 137 -6.96 -9.27 -8.90
N ALA A 138 -6.64 -8.87 -10.13
CA ALA A 138 -7.14 -9.54 -11.33
C ALA A 138 -6.67 -11.00 -11.39
N GLU A 139 -5.38 -11.26 -11.12
CA GLU A 139 -4.83 -12.61 -11.01
C GLU A 139 -5.56 -13.44 -9.94
N GLU A 140 -5.93 -12.82 -8.83
CA GLU A 140 -6.65 -13.48 -7.75
C GLU A 140 -8.06 -13.89 -8.16
N ILE A 141 -8.80 -13.02 -8.85
CA ILE A 141 -10.14 -13.30 -9.40
C ILE A 141 -10.07 -14.48 -10.37
N GLU A 142 -9.13 -14.46 -11.30
CA GLU A 142 -8.96 -15.51 -12.30
C GLU A 142 -8.61 -16.86 -11.66
N ARG A 143 -7.71 -16.84 -10.67
CA ARG A 143 -7.25 -18.05 -9.96
C ARG A 143 -8.34 -18.69 -9.11
N THR A 144 -9.17 -17.87 -8.45
CA THR A 144 -10.14 -18.33 -7.44
C THR A 144 -11.58 -18.38 -7.94
N LYS A 145 -11.83 -17.88 -9.15
CA LYS A 145 -13.16 -17.74 -9.76
C LYS A 145 -14.14 -16.98 -8.87
N ILE A 146 -13.61 -15.98 -8.15
CA ILE A 146 -14.44 -15.01 -7.43
C ILE A 146 -15.25 -14.22 -8.47
N PRO A 147 -16.56 -14.01 -8.28
CA PRO A 147 -17.37 -13.28 -9.26
C PRO A 147 -16.90 -11.84 -9.46
N GLU A 148 -16.63 -11.13 -8.36
CA GLU A 148 -16.31 -9.71 -8.34
C GLU A 148 -15.55 -9.36 -7.07
N ILE A 149 -14.62 -8.40 -7.13
CA ILE A 149 -13.92 -7.83 -5.97
C ILE A 149 -14.11 -6.32 -5.93
N HIS A 150 -14.44 -5.81 -4.75
CA HIS A 150 -14.41 -4.38 -4.43
C HIS A 150 -12.98 -4.02 -3.99
N LEU A 151 -12.28 -3.27 -4.85
CA LEU A 151 -10.94 -2.74 -4.61
C LEU A 151 -11.06 -1.32 -4.04
N LEU A 152 -10.97 -1.22 -2.72
CA LEU A 152 -11.00 0.05 -2.00
C LEU A 152 -9.62 0.72 -2.12
N THR A 153 -9.62 2.00 -2.45
CA THR A 153 -8.39 2.77 -2.66
C THR A 153 -8.54 4.24 -2.28
N VAL A 154 -7.43 4.86 -1.88
CA VAL A 154 -7.31 6.32 -1.73
C VAL A 154 -6.43 6.92 -2.83
N ASP A 155 -6.23 6.18 -3.92
CA ASP A 155 -5.53 6.65 -5.12
C ASP A 155 -6.43 7.61 -5.89
N GLU A 156 -5.97 8.85 -6.04
CA GLU A 156 -6.68 9.89 -6.79
C GLU A 156 -6.35 9.83 -8.30
N ASP A 157 -5.28 9.13 -8.68
CA ASP A 157 -4.80 9.04 -10.06
C ASP A 157 -5.22 7.73 -10.74
N ILE A 158 -6.52 7.64 -11.00
CA ILE A 158 -7.12 6.56 -11.78
C ILE A 158 -7.41 7.08 -13.19
N SER A 159 -6.76 6.48 -14.20
CA SER A 159 -7.02 6.80 -15.61
C SER A 159 -8.25 6.04 -16.11
N GLU A 160 -8.89 6.58 -17.16
CA GLU A 160 -10.05 5.94 -17.80
C GLU A 160 -9.70 4.55 -18.36
N SER A 161 -8.49 4.41 -18.93
CA SER A 161 -7.97 3.14 -19.44
C SER A 161 -7.87 2.09 -18.33
N LYS A 162 -7.30 2.46 -17.18
CA LYS A 162 -7.14 1.59 -16.01
C LYS A 162 -8.51 1.19 -15.43
N ALA A 163 -9.44 2.14 -15.32
CA ALA A 163 -10.82 1.88 -14.89
C ALA A 163 -11.51 0.85 -15.81
N THR A 164 -11.37 1.03 -17.12
CA THR A 164 -11.93 0.12 -18.12
C THR A 164 -11.28 -1.27 -18.07
N GLU A 165 -9.97 -1.34 -17.84
CA GLU A 165 -9.24 -2.60 -17.68
C GLU A 165 -9.69 -3.35 -16.42
N MET A 166 -9.76 -2.66 -15.27
CA MET A 166 -10.29 -3.22 -14.02
C MET A 166 -11.73 -3.73 -14.18
N SER A 167 -12.57 -3.01 -14.93
CA SER A 167 -13.94 -3.47 -15.23
C SER A 167 -13.97 -4.82 -15.95
N LYS A 168 -13.04 -5.07 -16.89
CA LYS A 168 -12.96 -6.34 -17.63
C LYS A 168 -12.59 -7.52 -16.75
N HIS A 169 -11.91 -7.28 -15.63
CA HIS A 169 -11.55 -8.28 -14.65
C HIS A 169 -12.54 -8.38 -13.48
N ASN A 170 -13.75 -7.82 -13.61
CA ASN A 170 -14.76 -7.78 -12.54
C ASN A 170 -14.24 -7.13 -11.24
N ILE A 171 -13.51 -6.03 -11.39
CA ILE A 171 -13.05 -5.20 -10.28
C ILE A 171 -13.91 -3.95 -10.23
N VAL A 172 -14.63 -3.78 -9.12
CA VAL A 172 -15.29 -2.53 -8.74
C VAL A 172 -14.31 -1.74 -7.88
N VAL A 173 -13.97 -0.52 -8.28
CA VAL A 173 -13.07 0.34 -7.52
C VAL A 173 -13.88 1.27 -6.65
N VAL A 174 -13.61 1.22 -5.35
CA VAL A 174 -14.22 2.14 -4.38
C VAL A 174 -13.18 3.20 -4.03
N THR A 175 -13.49 4.47 -4.29
CA THR A 175 -12.58 5.61 -4.11
C THR A 175 -13.30 6.83 -3.55
N TYR A 176 -12.60 7.96 -3.41
CA TYR A 176 -13.22 9.20 -3.00
C TYR A 176 -14.28 9.68 -3.99
N ASP A 177 -15.34 10.30 -3.48
CA ASP A 177 -16.44 10.85 -4.27
C ASP A 177 -15.97 11.73 -5.44
N TRP A 178 -15.07 12.68 -5.18
CA TRP A 178 -14.56 13.58 -6.23
C TRP A 178 -13.73 12.87 -7.32
N VAL A 179 -13.19 11.68 -7.03
CA VAL A 179 -12.49 10.86 -8.01
C VAL A 179 -13.50 10.06 -8.82
N ALA A 180 -14.45 9.40 -8.15
CA ALA A 180 -15.51 8.62 -8.80
C ALA A 180 -16.36 9.49 -9.73
N ASN A 181 -16.76 10.67 -9.25
CA ASN A 181 -17.57 11.64 -9.98
C ASN A 181 -16.76 12.61 -10.85
N SER A 182 -15.46 12.37 -11.04
CA SER A 182 -14.64 13.18 -11.95
C SER A 182 -15.10 13.02 -13.41
N GLU A 183 -14.87 14.05 -14.23
CA GLU A 183 -15.33 14.07 -15.64
C GLU A 183 -14.87 12.84 -16.44
N LYS A 184 -13.67 12.34 -16.15
CA LYS A 184 -13.07 11.15 -16.77
C LYS A 184 -13.65 9.81 -16.32
N LEU A 185 -14.29 9.73 -15.15
CA LEU A 185 -14.70 8.46 -14.51
C LEU A 185 -16.19 8.35 -14.20
N LYS A 186 -16.94 9.45 -14.15
CA LYS A 186 -18.37 9.47 -13.81
C LYS A 186 -19.25 8.51 -14.62
N ASP A 187 -18.87 8.19 -15.85
CA ASP A 187 -19.62 7.28 -16.74
C ASP A 187 -19.21 5.81 -16.57
N LYS A 188 -18.21 5.52 -15.72
CA LYS A 188 -17.71 4.17 -15.44
C LYS A 188 -18.46 3.54 -14.28
N ARG A 189 -19.34 2.58 -14.59
CA ARG A 189 -20.15 1.86 -13.60
C ARG A 189 -19.36 1.05 -12.57
N ASN A 190 -18.10 0.73 -12.86
CA ASN A 190 -17.24 -0.02 -11.93
C ASN A 190 -16.42 0.90 -11.03
N ILE A 191 -16.67 2.21 -11.03
CA ILE A 191 -16.05 3.17 -10.12
C ILE A 191 -17.15 3.72 -9.22
N VAL A 192 -16.99 3.50 -7.92
CA VAL A 192 -18.00 3.77 -6.89
C VAL A 192 -17.36 4.64 -5.82
N SER A 193 -18.11 5.57 -5.24
CA SER A 193 -17.62 6.38 -4.12
C SER A 193 -17.64 5.58 -2.82
N PHE A 194 -16.85 5.98 -1.81
CA PHE A 194 -16.97 5.38 -0.48
C PHE A 194 -18.39 5.53 0.06
N GLU A 195 -19.05 6.65 -0.18
CA GLU A 195 -20.42 6.92 0.23
C GLU A 195 -21.40 5.92 -0.38
N GLU A 196 -21.36 5.71 -1.70
CA GLU A 196 -22.22 4.74 -2.38
C GLU A 196 -21.92 3.31 -1.90
N TYR A 197 -20.65 2.95 -1.75
CA TYR A 197 -20.24 1.64 -1.22
C TYR A 197 -20.79 1.39 0.19
N PHE A 198 -20.57 2.32 1.12
CA PHE A 198 -20.97 2.16 2.52
C PHE A 198 -22.47 2.30 2.75
N PHE A 199 -23.17 3.15 1.99
CA PHE A 199 -24.55 3.51 2.29
C PHE A 199 -25.57 2.95 1.30
N GLU A 200 -25.13 2.41 0.16
CA GLU A 200 -26.03 1.81 -0.85
C GLU A 200 -25.67 0.35 -1.11
N GLU A 201 -24.44 0.05 -1.56
CA GLU A 201 -24.06 -1.30 -1.99
C GLU A 201 -24.03 -2.31 -0.84
N ILE A 202 -23.34 -1.99 0.27
CA ILE A 202 -23.31 -2.88 1.45
C ILE A 202 -24.73 -3.11 1.99
N PRO A 203 -25.54 -2.08 2.30
CA PRO A 203 -26.90 -2.30 2.77
C PRO A 203 -27.76 -3.12 1.81
N ALA A 204 -27.68 -2.87 0.49
CA ALA A 204 -28.39 -3.64 -0.51
C ALA A 204 -28.01 -5.12 -0.47
N MET A 205 -26.71 -5.42 -0.32
CA MET A 205 -26.23 -6.80 -0.18
C MET A 205 -26.68 -7.44 1.13
N LEU A 206 -26.59 -6.72 2.25
CA LEU A 206 -26.98 -7.23 3.56
C LEU A 206 -28.48 -7.50 3.65
N ASN A 207 -29.32 -6.69 2.99
CA ASN A 207 -30.76 -6.90 2.94
C ASN A 207 -31.15 -8.23 2.29
N PHE A 208 -30.33 -8.79 1.40
CA PHE A 208 -30.55 -10.13 0.86
C PHE A 208 -30.49 -11.23 1.95
N TRP A 209 -29.69 -11.03 2.99
CA TRP A 209 -29.47 -11.98 4.08
C TRP A 209 -30.34 -11.74 5.31
N LYS A 210 -31.05 -10.61 5.36
CA LYS A 210 -32.05 -10.35 6.39
C LYS A 210 -33.28 -11.20 6.06
N VAL A 211 -33.40 -12.35 6.74
CA VAL A 211 -34.61 -13.17 6.79
C VAL A 211 -35.59 -12.58 7.78
#